data_AF-A0A0J6D4A8-F1
#
_entry.id   AF-A0A0J6D4A8-F1
#
_cell.length_a   1.000
_cell.length_b   1.000
_cell.length_c   1.000
_cell.angle_alpha   90.00
_cell.angle_beta   90.00
_cell.angle_gamma   90.00
#
_symmetry.space_group_name_H-M   'P 1'
#
loop_
_entity.id
_entity.type
_entity.pdbx_description
1 polymer ?
#
loop_
_entity_poly.entity_id
_entity_poly.type
_entity_poly.pdbx_seq_one_letter_code
_entity_poly.pdbx_strand_id
1 'polypeptide(L)'
;MPKTFSGRLAGIILAIFVIQVVVFIINLFSNNGFGAIVNFIRIAPFTSLLGLIFGVTGSIKETGNSRALPVITTSLSVVLGGFTWFFLFGWSFGG
;
A
#
# COMPACT_ATOMS: atom_id res chain seq x y z
N MET A 1 -10.91 -10.62 -14.17
CA MET A 1 -11.39 -10.05 -12.88
C MET A 1 -11.30 -11.13 -11.81
N PRO A 2 -10.83 -10.82 -10.58
CA PRO A 2 -10.74 -11.80 -9.50
C PRO A 2 -12.12 -12.38 -9.15
N LYS A 3 -12.18 -13.70 -8.97
CA LYS A 3 -13.45 -14.41 -8.71
C LYS A 3 -13.78 -14.44 -7.22
N THR A 4 -12.76 -14.43 -6.37
CA THR A 4 -12.85 -14.53 -4.91
C THR A 4 -13.04 -13.16 -4.26
N PHE A 5 -13.72 -13.13 -3.12
CA PHE A 5 -13.91 -11.91 -2.33
C PHE A 5 -12.57 -11.28 -1.92
N SER A 6 -11.61 -12.09 -1.48
CA SER A 6 -10.24 -11.66 -1.15
C SER A 6 -9.51 -11.06 -2.34
N GLY A 7 -9.64 -11.63 -3.53
CA GLY A 7 -9.04 -11.08 -4.75
C GLY A 7 -9.66 -9.75 -5.16
N ARG A 8 -10.98 -9.58 -5.00
CA ARG A 8 -11.66 -8.30 -5.27
C ARG A 8 -11.22 -7.23 -4.26
N LEU A 9 -11.12 -7.57 -2.98
CA LEU A 9 -10.59 -6.66 -1.95
C LEU A 9 -9.15 -6.27 -2.22
N ALA A 10 -8.30 -7.21 -2.65
CA ALA A 10 -6.92 -6.90 -3.06
C ALA A 10 -6.87 -5.88 -4.20
N GLY A 11 -7.82 -5.95 -5.15
CA GLY A 11 -7.97 -4.95 -6.22
C GLY A 11 -8.42 -3.57 -5.71
N ILE A 12 -9.34 -3.52 -4.75
CA ILE A 12 -9.76 -2.25 -4.12
C ILE A 12 -8.59 -1.63 -3.36
N ILE A 13 -7.82 -2.43 -2.61
CA ILE A 13 -6.64 -1.95 -1.88
C ILE A 13 -5.56 -1.46 -2.85
N LEU A 14 -5.39 -2.13 -4.00
CA LEU A 14 -4.51 -1.63 -5.06
C LEU A 14 -4.93 -0.23 -5.54
N ALA A 15 -6.23 0.01 -5.75
CA ALA A 15 -6.73 1.33 -6.13
C ALA A 15 -6.48 2.37 -5.03
N ILE A 16 -6.66 1.99 -3.75
CA ILE A 16 -6.32 2.85 -2.61
C ILE A 16 -4.83 3.21 -2.63
N PHE A 17 -3.93 2.25 -2.91
CA PHE A 17 -2.49 2.54 -3.03
C PHE A 17 -2.19 3.57 -4.12
N VAL A 18 -2.81 3.44 -5.29
CA VAL A 18 -2.63 4.41 -6.38
C VAL A 18 -3.07 5.81 -5.94
N ILE A 19 -4.23 5.91 -5.30
CA ILE A 19 -4.71 7.20 -4.75
C ILE A 19 -3.72 7.74 -3.71
N GLN A 20 -3.22 6.88 -2.83
CA GLN A 20 -2.28 7.26 -1.78
C GLN A 20 -0.98 7.83 -2.36
N VAL A 21 -0.45 7.23 -3.43
CA VAL A 21 0.73 7.72 -4.14
C VAL A 21 0.44 9.07 -4.81
N VAL A 22 -0.70 9.21 -5.48
CA VAL A 22 -1.09 10.49 -6.11
C VAL A 22 -1.21 11.60 -5.08
N VAL A 23 -1.87 11.34 -3.95
CA VAL A 23 -2.02 12.31 -2.85
C VAL A 23 -0.66 12.65 -2.23
N PHE A 24 0.24 11.68 -2.08
CA PHE A 24 1.60 11.91 -1.60
C PHE A 24 2.37 12.86 -2.53
N ILE A 25 2.35 12.58 -3.84
CA ILE A 25 3.00 13.42 -4.86
C ILE A 25 2.43 14.84 -4.83
N ILE A 26 1.10 15.00 -4.81
CA ILE A 26 0.48 16.33 -4.77
C ILE A 26 0.93 17.10 -3.52
N ASN A 27 0.89 16.47 -2.34
CA ASN A 27 1.29 17.13 -1.09
C ASN A 27 2.79 17.47 -1.06
N LEU A 28 3.64 16.65 -1.69
CA LEU A 28 5.07 16.90 -1.79
C LEU A 28 5.35 18.22 -2.53
N PHE A 29 4.58 18.52 -3.57
CA PHE A 29 4.75 19.72 -4.40
C PHE A 29 3.91 20.93 -3.96
N SER A 30 2.80 20.74 -3.22
CA SER A 30 1.88 21.81 -2.86
C SER A 30 2.03 22.38 -1.45
N ASN A 31 2.34 21.53 -0.46
CA ASN A 31 2.03 21.84 0.95
C ASN A 31 3.18 21.51 1.91
N ASN A 32 4.42 21.46 1.43
CA ASN A 32 5.66 21.13 2.16
C ASN A 32 5.93 19.61 2.26
N GLY A 33 7.13 19.20 1.85
CA GLY A 33 7.53 17.79 1.73
C GLY A 33 7.46 17.02 3.06
N PHE A 34 7.72 17.70 4.18
CA PHE A 34 7.61 17.11 5.51
C PHE A 34 6.16 16.72 5.86
N GLY A 35 5.20 17.60 5.55
CA GLY A 35 3.77 17.33 5.79
C GLY A 35 3.26 16.15 4.94
N ALA A 36 3.74 16.03 3.71
CA ALA A 36 3.44 14.90 2.84
C ALA A 36 3.88 13.57 3.45
N ILE A 37 5.08 13.53 4.02
CA ILE A 37 5.65 12.34 4.64
C ILE A 37 4.90 11.98 5.93
N VAL A 38 4.61 12.94 6.80
CA VAL A 38 3.81 12.70 8.03
C VAL A 38 2.42 12.15 7.68
N ASN A 39 1.77 12.70 6.67
CA ASN A 39 0.45 12.22 6.24
C ASN A 39 0.53 10.80 5.65
N PHE A 40 1.55 10.54 4.84
CA PHE A 40 1.79 9.21 4.28
C PHE A 40 1.94 8.15 5.37
N ILE A 41 2.78 8.40 6.37
CA ILE A 41 3.07 7.46 7.46
C ILE A 41 1.87 7.20 8.37
N ARG A 42 0.90 8.12 8.45
CA ARG A 42 -0.33 7.89 9.24
C ARG A 42 -1.25 6.83 8.60
N ILE A 43 -1.25 6.72 7.29
CA ILE A 43 -2.22 5.88 6.55
C ILE A 43 -1.53 4.64 5.96
N ALA A 44 -0.29 4.76 5.50
CA ALA A 44 0.47 3.71 4.84
C ALA A 44 0.63 2.41 5.65
N PRO A 45 0.83 2.41 6.98
CA PRO A 45 0.93 1.17 7.75
C PRO A 45 -0.34 0.33 7.63
N PHE A 46 -1.51 0.96 7.79
CA PHE A 46 -2.80 0.28 7.76
C PHE A 46 -3.12 -0.26 6.35
N THR A 47 -2.87 0.54 5.31
CA THR A 47 -3.10 0.09 3.93
C THR A 47 -2.14 -1.02 3.51
N SER A 48 -0.87 -0.95 3.91
CA SER A 48 0.11 -2.06 3.75
C SER A 48 -0.36 -3.33 4.44
N LEU A 49 -0.83 -3.25 5.68
CA LEU A 49 -1.23 -4.42 6.46
C LEU A 49 -2.45 -5.11 5.84
N LEU A 50 -3.46 -4.33 5.44
CA LEU A 50 -4.62 -4.86 4.72
C LEU A 50 -4.22 -5.44 3.36
N GLY A 51 -3.35 -4.77 2.62
CA GLY A 51 -2.86 -5.24 1.33
C GLY A 51 -2.04 -6.53 1.42
N LEU A 52 -1.30 -6.74 2.50
CA LEU A 52 -0.65 -8.01 2.81
C LEU A 52 -1.68 -9.10 3.10
N ILE A 53 -2.64 -8.86 4.00
CA ILE A 53 -3.65 -9.86 4.36
C ILE A 53 -4.47 -10.29 3.13
N PHE A 54 -5.06 -9.34 2.41
CA PHE A 54 -5.93 -9.64 1.28
C PHE A 54 -5.16 -10.02 0.01
N GLY A 55 -3.96 -9.48 -0.18
CA GLY A 55 -3.09 -9.87 -1.28
C GLY A 55 -2.57 -11.30 -1.13
N VAL A 56 -2.11 -11.71 0.06
CA VAL A 56 -1.63 -13.08 0.31
C VAL A 56 -2.79 -14.07 0.23
N THR A 57 -3.88 -13.81 0.94
CA THR A 57 -5.06 -14.70 0.90
C THR A 57 -5.69 -14.76 -0.50
N GLY A 58 -5.73 -13.65 -1.23
CA GLY A 58 -6.15 -13.61 -2.63
C GLY A 58 -5.21 -14.39 -3.54
N SER A 59 -3.90 -14.31 -3.32
CA SER A 59 -2.89 -15.02 -4.11
C SER A 59 -2.95 -16.53 -3.95
N ILE A 60 -3.39 -17.02 -2.78
CA ILE A 60 -3.55 -18.46 -2.51
C ILE A 60 -4.85 -18.97 -3.14
N LYS A 61 -5.91 -18.16 -3.14
CA LYS A 61 -7.25 -18.58 -3.58
C LYS A 61 -7.52 -18.37 -5.08
N GLU A 62 -6.80 -17.46 -5.74
CA GLU A 62 -6.93 -17.21 -7.18
C GLU A 62 -5.96 -18.06 -8.00
N THR A 63 -6.42 -18.53 -9.16
CA THR A 63 -5.62 -19.31 -10.12
C THR A 63 -5.54 -18.61 -11.48
N GLY A 64 -4.46 -18.88 -12.21
CA GLY A 64 -4.21 -18.28 -13.53
C GLY A 64 -4.02 -16.76 -13.49
N ASN A 65 -4.48 -16.08 -14.53
CA ASN A 65 -4.22 -14.65 -14.73
C ASN A 65 -4.88 -13.74 -13.66
N SER A 66 -5.92 -14.21 -12.99
CA SER A 66 -6.57 -13.47 -11.89
C SER A 66 -5.72 -13.36 -10.63
N ARG A 67 -4.65 -14.18 -10.50
CA ARG A 67 -3.68 -14.12 -9.40
C ARG A 67 -2.74 -12.92 -9.48
N ALA A 68 -2.58 -12.32 -10.65
CA ALA A 68 -1.68 -11.19 -10.85
C ALA A 68 -2.05 -9.99 -9.94
N LEU A 69 -3.34 -9.67 -9.82
CA LEU A 69 -3.82 -8.57 -8.99
C LEU A 69 -3.43 -8.73 -7.51
N PRO A 70 -3.80 -9.84 -6.82
CA PRO A 70 -3.37 -10.09 -5.46
C PRO A 70 -1.86 -10.08 -5.26
N VAL A 71 -1.09 -10.63 -6.21
CA VAL A 71 0.38 -10.67 -6.12
C VAL A 71 0.96 -9.26 -6.18
N ILE A 72 0.52 -8.43 -7.13
CA ILE A 72 0.97 -7.04 -7.25
C ILE A 72 0.61 -6.26 -5.98
N THR A 73 -0.62 -6.44 -5.46
CA THR A 73 -1.04 -5.82 -4.20
C THR A 73 -0.11 -6.22 -3.05
N THR A 74 0.23 -7.50 -2.92
CA THR A 74 1.17 -7.98 -1.89
C THR A 74 2.56 -7.36 -2.05
N SER A 75 3.12 -7.37 -3.26
CA SER A 75 4.45 -6.81 -3.53
C SER A 75 4.51 -5.33 -3.19
N LEU A 76 3.52 -4.54 -3.61
CA LEU A 76 3.43 -3.12 -3.26
C LEU A 76 3.25 -2.91 -1.75
N SER A 77 2.48 -3.77 -1.09
CA SER A 77 2.29 -3.67 0.36
C SER A 77 3.60 -3.89 1.12
N VAL A 78 4.44 -4.84 0.68
CA VAL A 78 5.78 -5.05 1.27
C VAL A 78 6.66 -3.81 1.08
N VAL A 79 6.69 -3.25 -0.14
CA VAL A 79 7.51 -2.07 -0.45
C VAL A 79 7.06 -0.86 0.38
N LEU A 80 5.76 -0.55 0.37
CA LEU A 80 5.21 0.60 1.09
C LEU A 80 5.30 0.41 2.60
N GLY A 81 5.08 -0.82 3.10
CA GLY A 81 5.26 -1.16 4.50
C GLY A 81 6.71 -0.97 4.94
N GLY A 82 7.68 -1.44 4.14
CA GLY A 82 9.11 -1.22 4.39
C GLY A 82 9.49 0.27 4.37
N PHE A 83 8.97 1.03 3.41
CA PHE A 83 9.21 2.47 3.30
C PHE A 83 8.63 3.24 4.51
N THR A 84 7.45 2.84 4.96
CA THR A 84 6.82 3.39 6.16
C THR A 84 7.64 3.07 7.42
N TRP A 85 8.13 1.84 7.53
CA TRP A 85 8.99 1.41 8.64
C TRP A 85 10.30 2.21 8.67
N PHE A 86 10.91 2.42 7.50
CA PHE A 86 12.11 3.24 7.35
C PHE A 86 11.86 4.67 7.86
N PHE A 87 10.75 5.30 7.49
CA PHE A 87 10.48 6.66 7.97
C PHE A 87 10.10 6.73 9.45
N LEU A 88 9.38 5.74 9.98
CA LEU A 88 8.99 5.71 11.40
C LEU A 88 10.19 5.50 12.32
N PHE A 89 11.07 4.57 11.97
CA PHE A 89 12.11 4.09 12.89
C PHE A 89 13.54 4.39 12.41
N GLY A 90 13.75 4.50 11.10
CA GLY A 90 15.07 4.74 10.50
C GLY A 90 15.39 6.22 10.32
N TRP A 91 14.42 7.04 9.92
CA TRP A 91 14.67 8.47 9.67
C TRP A 91 14.57 9.35 10.92
N SER A 92 13.90 8.88 11.99
CA SER A 92 13.65 9.57 13.26
C SER A 92 13.34 11.08 13.11
N PHE A 93 12.08 11.45 13.28
CA PHE A 93 11.63 12.86 13.37
C PHE A 93 12.15 13.61 14.63
N GLY A 94 13.35 13.28 15.12
CA GLY A 94 13.95 13.81 16.35
C GLY A 94 15.39 13.34 16.59
N GLY A 95 16.27 13.54 15.61
CA GLY A 95 17.73 13.63 15.83
C GLY A 95 18.15 15.09 15.95
#